data_AF-A0A959HFL5-F1
#
_entry.id   AF-A0A959HFL5-F1
#
_cell.length_a   1.000
_cell.length_b   1.000
_cell.length_c   1.000
_cell.angle_alpha   90.00
_cell.angle_beta   90.00
_cell.angle_gamma   90.00
#
_symmetry.space_group_name_H-M   'P 1'
#
loop_
_entity.id
_entity.type
_entity.pdbx_description
1 polymer ?
#
loop_
_entity_poly.entity_id
_entity_poly.type
_entity_poly.pdbx_seq_one_letter_code
_entity_poly.pdbx_strand_id
1 'polypeptide(L)'
;PALEGKGARWWVALPFSVYLGWITVATIANAAAVLVDLGWSGGGIPEPVWAVAMIAVAIGMGLWFAWRQSDIFYALVVAWALVGIIARRSSEAAEMAYPAIVVAAAVGIGLLVASTVVKILQMKRV
;
A
#
# COMPACT_ATOMS: atom_id res chain seq x y z
N PRO A 1 -17.44 4.40 -34.87
CA PRO A 1 -17.38 4.08 -33.42
C PRO A 1 -16.54 5.14 -32.68
N ALA A 2 -17.14 6.30 -32.47
CA ALA A 2 -16.44 7.56 -32.16
C ALA A 2 -16.73 8.04 -30.73
N LEU A 3 -16.32 7.26 -29.72
CA LEU A 3 -16.29 7.69 -28.32
C LEU A 3 -15.05 7.15 -27.58
N GLU A 4 -13.88 7.08 -28.22
CA GLU A 4 -12.62 6.84 -27.49
C GLU A 4 -12.08 8.15 -26.91
N GLY A 5 -12.91 8.84 -26.14
CA GLY A 5 -12.43 9.91 -25.28
C GLY A 5 -11.54 9.30 -24.20
N LYS A 6 -10.29 9.76 -24.08
CA LYS A 6 -9.36 9.34 -23.02
C LYS A 6 -10.01 9.26 -21.62
N GLY A 7 -11.02 10.10 -21.37
CA GLY A 7 -11.83 10.07 -20.14
C GLY A 7 -12.61 8.77 -19.91
N ALA A 8 -13.25 8.19 -20.93
CA ALA A 8 -14.05 6.96 -20.78
C ALA A 8 -13.19 5.78 -20.30
N ARG A 9 -11.96 5.68 -20.80
CA ARG A 9 -11.00 4.63 -20.42
C ARG A 9 -10.51 4.79 -18.97
N TRP A 10 -10.39 6.02 -18.47
CA TRP A 10 -10.04 6.29 -17.06
C TRP A 10 -11.17 5.93 -16.10
N TRP A 11 -12.42 6.26 -16.44
CA TRP A 11 -13.58 5.94 -15.62
C TRP A 11 -13.83 4.44 -15.49
N VAL A 12 -13.46 3.65 -16.50
CA VAL A 12 -13.52 2.19 -16.42
C VAL A 12 -12.32 1.63 -15.65
N ALA A 13 -11.11 2.11 -15.90
CA ALA A 13 -9.91 1.57 -15.23
C ALA A 13 -9.88 1.85 -13.72
N LEU A 14 -10.34 3.03 -13.29
CA LEU A 14 -10.31 3.47 -11.90
C LEU A 14 -10.96 2.48 -10.91
N PRO A 15 -12.21 2.01 -11.08
CA PRO A 15 -12.81 1.06 -10.15
C PRO A 15 -12.04 -0.28 -10.11
N PHE A 16 -11.52 -0.76 -11.23
CA PHE A 16 -10.71 -1.98 -11.25
C PHE A 16 -9.37 -1.80 -10.52
N SER A 17 -8.67 -0.68 -10.74
CA SER A 17 -7.42 -0.35 -10.06
C SER A 17 -7.58 -0.24 -8.55
N VAL A 18 -8.66 0.42 -8.10
CA VAL A 18 -8.97 0.55 -6.68
C VAL A 18 -9.32 -0.80 -6.08
N TYR A 19 -10.13 -1.60 -6.77
CA TYR A 19 -10.52 -2.94 -6.33
C TYR A 19 -9.31 -3.87 -6.21
N LEU A 20 -8.42 -3.87 -7.21
CA LEU A 20 -7.19 -4.66 -7.18
C LEU A 20 -6.27 -4.22 -6.03
N GLY A 21 -6.14 -2.91 -5.80
CA GLY A 21 -5.40 -2.36 -4.67
C GLY A 21 -5.90 -2.89 -3.33
N TRP A 22 -7.21 -2.86 -3.12
CA TRP A 22 -7.83 -3.37 -1.89
C TRP A 22 -7.71 -4.88 -1.74
N ILE A 23 -7.91 -5.65 -2.81
CA ILE A 23 -7.70 -7.10 -2.78
C ILE A 23 -6.27 -7.44 -2.37
N THR A 24 -5.27 -6.75 -2.91
CA THR A 24 -3.88 -6.98 -2.52
C THR A 24 -3.68 -6.71 -1.03
N VAL A 25 -4.12 -5.55 -0.55
CA VAL A 25 -3.96 -5.18 0.87
C VAL A 25 -4.64 -6.20 1.78
N ALA A 26 -5.88 -6.58 1.45
CA ALA A 26 -6.62 -7.60 2.20
C ALA A 26 -5.92 -8.96 2.14
N THR A 27 -5.36 -9.36 1.01
CA THR A 27 -4.62 -10.62 0.87
C THR A 27 -3.37 -10.63 1.75
N ILE A 28 -2.60 -9.54 1.77
CA ILE A 28 -1.41 -9.38 2.62
C ILE A 28 -1.82 -9.43 4.11
N ALA A 29 -2.86 -8.69 4.49
CA ALA A 29 -3.33 -8.63 5.87
C ALA A 29 -3.89 -9.98 6.35
N ASN A 30 -4.69 -10.65 5.52
CA ASN A 30 -5.26 -11.95 5.84
C ASN A 30 -4.19 -13.04 5.88
N ALA A 31 -3.20 -13.01 4.99
CA ALA A 31 -2.06 -13.92 5.07
C ALA A 31 -1.31 -13.74 6.40
N ALA A 32 -1.02 -12.48 6.79
CA ALA A 32 -0.39 -12.20 8.08
C ALA A 32 -1.25 -12.69 9.27
N ALA A 33 -2.57 -12.46 9.22
CA ALA A 33 -3.50 -12.91 10.27
C ALA A 33 -3.57 -14.43 10.40
N VAL A 34 -3.67 -15.16 9.28
CA VAL A 34 -3.68 -16.64 9.26
C VAL A 34 -2.39 -17.20 9.84
N LEU A 35 -1.24 -16.62 9.50
CA LEU A 35 0.03 -17.10 10.05
C LEU A 35 0.09 -16.88 11.58
N VAL A 36 -0.36 -15.72 12.07
CA VAL A 36 -0.45 -15.48 13.52
C VAL A 36 -1.42 -16.46 14.20
N ASP A 37 -2.58 -16.73 13.59
CA ASP A 37 -3.60 -17.66 14.11
C ASP A 37 -3.10 -19.10 14.18
N LEU A 38 -2.24 -19.51 13.24
CA LEU A 38 -1.54 -20.80 13.26
C LEU A 38 -0.42 -20.88 14.33
N GLY A 39 -0.30 -19.87 15.20
CA GLY A 39 0.69 -19.80 16.27
C GLY A 39 2.09 -19.42 15.78
N TRP A 40 2.22 -18.92 14.55
CA TRP A 40 3.52 -18.50 14.03
C TRP A 40 3.85 -17.09 14.53
N SER A 41 4.74 -17.03 15.51
CA SER A 41 5.34 -15.79 16.05
C SER A 41 6.50 -15.28 15.17
N GLY A 42 6.32 -15.28 13.84
CA GLY A 42 7.34 -14.79 12.90
C GLY A 42 8.59 -15.68 12.78
N GLY A 43 8.53 -16.95 13.19
CA GLY A 43 9.66 -17.89 13.07
C GLY A 43 10.85 -17.55 13.99
N GLY A 44 10.57 -16.93 15.15
CA GLY A 44 11.59 -16.40 16.07
C GLY A 44 11.87 -14.91 15.89
N ILE A 45 11.16 -14.24 14.98
CA ILE A 45 11.23 -12.79 14.75
C ILE A 45 10.17 -12.08 15.59
N PRO A 46 10.51 -11.03 16.35
CA PRO A 46 9.52 -10.28 17.13
C PRO A 46 8.38 -9.73 16.27
N GLU A 47 7.15 -9.77 16.79
CA GLU A 47 5.93 -9.29 16.08
C GLU A 47 6.07 -7.91 15.40
N PRO A 48 6.73 -6.91 16.01
CA PRO A 48 6.86 -5.59 15.37
C PRO A 48 7.73 -5.64 14.12
N VAL A 49 8.77 -6.49 14.13
CA VAL A 49 9.68 -6.67 12.99
C VAL A 49 8.95 -7.39 11.87
N TRP A 50 8.14 -8.40 12.21
CA TRP A 50 7.28 -9.08 11.24
C TRP A 50 6.27 -8.11 10.59
N ALA A 51 5.62 -7.27 11.39
CA ALA A 51 4.69 -6.26 10.87
C ALA A 51 5.39 -5.26 9.92
N VAL A 52 6.60 -4.80 10.25
CA VAL A 52 7.40 -3.93 9.37
C VAL A 52 7.76 -4.64 8.07
N ALA A 53 8.08 -5.94 8.10
CA ALA A 53 8.36 -6.72 6.89
C ALA A 53 7.14 -6.79 5.96
N MET A 54 5.94 -7.03 6.50
CA MET A 54 4.70 -7.05 5.72
C MET A 54 4.36 -5.67 5.11
N ILE A 55 4.64 -4.59 5.85
CA ILE A 55 4.51 -3.21 5.34
C ILE A 55 5.48 -2.99 4.17
N ALA A 56 6.74 -3.46 4.28
CA ALA A 56 7.72 -3.34 3.21
C ALA A 56 7.27 -4.08 1.93
N VAL A 57 6.66 -5.27 2.07
CA VAL A 57 6.07 -6.00 0.93
C VAL A 57 4.95 -5.19 0.28
N ALA A 58 4.03 -4.62 1.06
CA ALA A 58 2.94 -3.80 0.54
C ALA A 58 3.46 -2.56 -0.21
N ILE A 59 4.47 -1.87 0.33
CA ILE A 59 5.12 -0.73 -0.33
C ILE A 59 5.78 -1.15 -1.64
N GLY A 60 6.52 -2.27 -1.64
CA GLY A 60 7.19 -2.80 -2.83
C GLY A 60 6.20 -3.12 -3.94
N MET A 61 5.06 -3.72 -3.61
CA MET A 61 3.98 -3.94 -4.57
C MET A 61 3.38 -2.63 -5.08
N GLY A 62 3.11 -1.66 -4.21
CA GLY A 62 2.61 -0.33 -4.59
C GLY A 62 3.55 0.37 -5.58
N LEU A 63 4.85 0.34 -5.32
CA LEU A 63 5.87 0.91 -6.21
C LEU A 63 5.95 0.17 -7.55
N TRP A 64 5.91 -1.16 -7.54
CA TRP A 64 5.92 -1.95 -8.77
C TRP A 64 4.74 -1.59 -9.68
N PHE A 65 3.52 -1.58 -9.15
CA PHE A 65 2.33 -1.22 -9.93
C PHE A 65 2.35 0.25 -10.40
N ALA A 66 2.83 1.18 -9.57
CA ALA A 66 2.98 2.58 -9.96
C ALA A 66 3.93 2.77 -11.16
N TRP A 67 5.04 2.04 -11.21
CA TRP A 67 6.07 2.27 -12.23
C TRP A 67 5.86 1.45 -13.50
N ARG A 68 5.50 0.16 -13.33
CA ARG A 68 5.41 -0.80 -14.43
C ARG A 68 4.06 -0.76 -15.12
N GLN A 69 2.98 -0.65 -14.34
CA GLN A 69 1.61 -0.58 -14.87
C GLN A 69 1.10 0.86 -15.03
N SER A 70 1.86 1.85 -14.53
CA SER A 70 1.45 3.26 -14.52
C SER A 70 0.12 3.48 -13.78
N ASP A 71 -0.18 2.61 -12.82
CA ASP A 71 -1.42 2.63 -12.05
C ASP A 71 -1.24 3.45 -10.77
N ILE A 72 -1.55 4.74 -10.87
CA ILE A 72 -1.42 5.70 -9.76
C ILE A 72 -2.50 5.43 -8.70
N PHE A 73 -3.69 4.99 -9.10
CA PHE A 73 -4.80 4.75 -8.17
C PHE A 73 -4.52 3.56 -7.26
N TYR A 74 -3.89 2.50 -7.80
CA TYR A 74 -3.41 1.38 -7.00
C TYR A 74 -2.46 1.84 -5.90
N ALA A 75 -1.46 2.66 -6.25
CA ALA A 75 -0.50 3.18 -5.27
C ALA A 75 -1.15 4.08 -4.22
N LEU A 76 -2.17 4.86 -4.60
CA LEU A 76 -2.96 5.67 -3.67
C LEU A 76 -3.74 4.81 -2.67
N VAL A 77 -4.32 3.68 -3.11
CA VAL A 77 -4.99 2.73 -2.23
C VAL A 77 -4.01 2.12 -1.23
N VAL A 78 -2.81 1.73 -1.68
CA VAL A 78 -1.77 1.23 -0.76
C VAL A 78 -1.38 2.30 0.25
N ALA A 79 -1.19 3.55 -0.18
CA ALA A 79 -0.90 4.66 0.74
C ALA A 79 -2.04 4.88 1.76
N TRP A 80 -3.31 4.81 1.32
CA TRP A 80 -4.46 4.92 2.21
C TRP A 80 -4.52 3.78 3.24
N ALA A 81 -4.20 2.55 2.83
CA ALA A 81 -4.08 1.43 3.76
C ALA A 81 -2.99 1.67 4.83
N LEU A 82 -1.82 2.20 4.45
CA LEU A 82 -0.75 2.55 5.39
C LEU A 82 -1.19 3.64 6.38
N VAL A 83 -1.99 4.62 5.94
CA VAL A 83 -2.59 5.62 6.85
C VAL A 83 -3.49 4.95 7.88
N GLY A 84 -4.29 3.97 7.47
CA GLY A 84 -5.13 3.18 8.39
C GLY A 84 -4.31 2.44 9.45
N ILE A 85 -3.15 1.88 9.06
CA ILE A 85 -2.21 1.25 10.01
C ILE A 85 -1.72 2.27 11.04
N ILE A 86 -1.28 3.45 10.59
CA ILE A 86 -0.83 4.52 11.49
C ILE A 86 -1.95 4.91 12.45
N ALA A 87 -3.16 5.15 11.94
CA ALA A 87 -4.31 5.56 12.75
C ALA A 87 -4.66 4.54 13.85
N ARG A 88 -4.60 3.24 13.52
CA ARG A 88 -4.83 2.17 14.49
C ARG A 88 -3.73 2.14 15.55
N ARG A 89 -2.46 2.22 15.16
CA ARG A 89 -1.31 2.18 16.09
C ARG A 89 -1.20 3.43 16.96
N SER A 90 -1.62 4.59 16.46
CA SER A 90 -1.66 5.83 17.26
C SER A 90 -2.79 5.83 18.31
N SER A 91 -3.80 4.98 18.15
CA SER A 91 -4.88 4.81 19.14
C SER A 91 -4.56 3.79 20.24
N GLU A 92 -3.46 3.05 20.11
CA GLU A 92 -2.97 2.13 21.14
C GLU A 92 -2.23 2.92 22.24
N ALA A 93 -2.25 2.41 23.48
CA ALA A 93 -1.51 3.04 24.59
C ALA A 93 -0.04 3.23 24.20
N ALA A 94 0.58 4.35 24.60
CA ALA A 94 1.92 4.73 24.16
C ALA A 94 3.01 3.64 24.41
N GLU A 95 2.80 2.77 25.40
CA GLU A 95 3.70 1.64 25.67
C GLU A 95 3.57 0.45 24.69
N MET A 96 2.44 0.33 24.00
CA MET A 96 2.18 -0.69 22.96
C MET A 96 2.27 -0.12 21.54
N ALA A 97 2.38 1.20 21.40
CA ALA A 97 2.47 1.89 20.12
C ALA A 97 3.86 1.67 19.51
N TYR A 98 4.11 0.50 18.92
CA TYR A 98 5.38 0.14 18.28
C TYR A 98 5.81 1.23 17.26
N PRO A 99 6.74 2.14 17.62
CA PRO A 99 6.96 3.36 16.84
C PRO A 99 7.60 3.05 15.48
N ALA A 100 8.34 1.94 15.40
CA ALA A 100 8.93 1.45 14.17
C ALA A 100 7.88 1.18 13.08
N ILE A 101 6.69 0.67 13.44
CA ILE A 101 5.61 0.40 12.48
C ILE A 101 5.07 1.71 11.90
N VAL A 102 4.86 2.71 12.75
CA VAL A 102 4.36 4.04 12.35
C VAL A 102 5.36 4.73 11.43
N VAL A 103 6.64 4.71 11.77
CA VAL A 103 7.71 5.30 10.94
C VAL A 103 7.82 4.57 9.61
N ALA A 104 7.81 3.23 9.59
CA ALA A 104 7.85 2.46 8.36
C ALA A 104 6.67 2.76 7.43
N ALA A 105 5.45 2.84 7.98
CA ALA A 105 4.27 3.20 7.23
C ALA A 105 4.35 4.64 6.67
N ALA A 106 4.81 5.60 7.48
CA ALA A 106 4.96 7.00 7.05
C ALA A 106 6.00 7.16 5.93
N VAL A 107 7.15 6.49 6.06
CA VAL A 107 8.18 6.45 5.00
C VAL A 107 7.60 5.80 3.73
N GLY A 108 6.86 4.71 3.86
CA GLY A 108 6.18 4.04 2.76
C GLY A 108 5.22 4.95 2.00
N ILE A 109 4.39 5.71 2.71
CA ILE A 109 3.49 6.71 2.12
C ILE A 109 4.32 7.75 1.36
N GLY A 110 5.37 8.29 1.97
CA GLY A 110 6.24 9.27 1.34
C GLY A 110 6.85 8.76 0.03
N LEU A 111 7.35 7.53 0.02
CA LEU A 111 7.88 6.87 -1.18
C LEU A 111 6.82 6.71 -2.26
N LEU A 112 5.64 6.20 -1.92
CA LEU A 112 4.55 6.00 -2.88
C LEU A 112 4.09 7.34 -3.49
N VAL A 113 3.94 8.38 -2.67
CA VAL A 113 3.55 9.73 -3.13
C VAL A 113 4.64 10.35 -4.01
N ALA A 114 5.90 10.33 -3.57
CA ALA A 114 7.01 10.85 -4.37
C ALA A 114 7.09 10.13 -5.72
N SER A 115 6.93 8.81 -5.72
CA SER A 115 7.00 7.98 -6.91
C SER A 115 5.87 8.27 -7.91
N THR A 116 4.65 8.47 -7.43
CA THR A 116 3.50 8.82 -8.27
C THR A 116 3.64 10.23 -8.84
N VAL A 117 4.12 11.20 -8.04
CA VAL A 117 4.43 12.56 -8.52
C VAL A 117 5.49 12.53 -9.62
N VAL A 118 6.61 11.82 -9.41
CA VAL A 118 7.67 11.66 -10.42
C VAL A 118 7.12 11.08 -11.71
N LYS A 119 6.30 10.02 -11.63
CA LYS A 119 5.71 9.39 -12.80
C LYS A 119 4.77 10.35 -13.56
N ILE A 120 3.93 11.11 -12.85
CA ILE A 120 3.05 12.12 -13.45
C ILE A 120 3.87 13.21 -14.17
N LEU A 121 4.96 13.68 -13.54
CA LEU A 121 5.84 14.68 -14.14
C LEU A 121 6.53 14.17 -15.41
N GLN A 122 6.93 12.89 -15.44
CA GLN A 122 7.50 12.26 -16.64
C GLN A 122 6.47 12.14 -17.77
N MET A 123 5.22 11.79 -17.46
CA MET A 123 4.15 11.69 -18.46
C MET A 123 3.81 13.05 -19.10
N LYS A 124 3.97 14.17 -18.37
CA LYS A 124 3.72 15.52 -18.90
C LYS A 124 4.86 16.08 -19.76
N ARG A 125 6.07 15.50 -19.67
CA ARG A 125 7.25 15.93 -20.42
C ARG A 125 7.39 15.28 -21.80
N VAL A 126 6.56 14.28 -22.11
CA VAL A 126 6.49 13.58 -23.41
C VAL A 126 5.26 14.06 -24.15
#